data_AF-A0A9D4I8E0-F1
#
_entry.id   AF-A0A9D4I8E0-F1
#
_cell.length_a   1.000
_cell.length_b   1.000
_cell.length_c   1.000
_cell.angle_alpha   90.00
_cell.angle_beta   90.00
_cell.angle_gamma   90.00
#
_symmetry.space_group_name_H-M   'P 1'
#
loop_
_entity.id
_entity.type
_entity.pdbx_description
1 polymer ?
#
loop_
_entity_poly.entity_id
_entity_poly.type
_entity_poly.pdbx_seq_one_letter_code
_entity_poly.pdbx_strand_id
1 'polypeptide(L)'
;MYPSVALSLTVCIFIACTSACSTSRVCSKDKANCRTRDPNGIVLSENISEVVLHDLSASLPTENTFSGNKQWSKIETLEIWAVDGESLGSRVFTGLSGLTYLGYHNEYMVNMVNDAFYGLDNLKELNFPMNIRLRISTFSSSMKSAYLPKLNKLSITVMASYYFTSAEDAQYVFLKA
;
A
#
# COMPACT_ATOMS: atom_id res chain seq x y z
N MET A 1 -0.87 -45.30 -35.14
CA MET A 1 -2.03 -45.30 -34.23
C MET A 1 -1.54 -45.22 -32.80
N TYR A 2 -1.56 -44.01 -32.23
CA TYR A 2 -1.66 -43.74 -30.80
C TYR A 2 -2.55 -42.49 -30.69
N PRO A 3 -3.48 -42.43 -29.72
CA PRO A 3 -4.53 -41.43 -29.73
C PRO A 3 -3.98 -40.07 -29.30
N SER A 4 -4.45 -39.03 -30.00
CA SER A 4 -4.39 -37.65 -29.55
C SER A 4 -5.07 -37.53 -28.20
N VAL A 5 -4.30 -37.36 -27.14
CA VAL A 5 -4.84 -36.91 -25.85
C VAL A 5 -5.05 -35.42 -26.01
N ALA A 6 -6.29 -35.03 -26.27
CA ALA A 6 -6.73 -33.65 -26.12
C ALA A 6 -6.49 -33.24 -24.66
N LEU A 7 -5.40 -32.50 -24.40
CA LEU A 7 -5.30 -31.74 -23.16
C LEU A 7 -6.42 -30.72 -23.22
N SER A 8 -7.44 -30.96 -22.38
CA SER A 8 -8.51 -30.02 -22.09
C SER A 8 -7.87 -28.68 -21.71
N LEU A 9 -7.88 -27.73 -22.66
CA LEU A 9 -7.75 -26.31 -22.35
C LEU A 9 -8.95 -25.98 -21.47
N THR A 10 -8.78 -26.11 -20.16
CA THR A 10 -9.64 -25.41 -19.22
C THR A 10 -9.29 -23.93 -19.38
N VAL A 11 -9.99 -23.30 -20.31
CA VAL A 11 -10.06 -21.85 -20.44
C VAL A 11 -10.63 -21.38 -19.11
N CYS A 12 -9.77 -20.86 -18.22
CA CYS A 12 -10.23 -20.07 -17.08
C CYS A 12 -10.86 -18.79 -17.64
N ILE A 13 -12.14 -18.86 -17.96
CA ILE A 13 -13.02 -17.69 -18.13
C ILE A 13 -13.29 -17.14 -16.73
N PHE A 14 -12.30 -16.46 -16.15
CA PHE A 14 -12.46 -15.48 -15.07
C PHE A 14 -11.31 -14.47 -15.23
N ILE A 15 -11.57 -13.44 -16.01
CA ILE A 15 -10.67 -12.31 -16.26
C ILE A 15 -10.63 -11.48 -14.97
N ALA A 16 -9.60 -11.64 -14.13
CA ALA A 16 -9.50 -10.88 -12.87
C ALA A 16 -8.18 -10.10 -12.67
N CYS A 17 -7.14 -10.32 -13.47
CA CYS A 17 -5.99 -9.40 -13.53
C CYS A 17 -5.20 -9.68 -14.81
N THR A 18 -5.18 -8.74 -15.75
CA THR A 18 -4.42 -8.91 -17.00
C THR A 18 -2.98 -8.43 -16.79
N SER A 19 -2.04 -9.37 -16.89
CA SER A 19 -0.60 -9.23 -17.17
C SER A 19 0.35 -8.51 -16.20
N ALA A 20 -0.09 -7.81 -15.15
CA ALA A 20 0.82 -7.02 -14.30
C ALA A 20 1.30 -7.71 -13.00
N CYS A 21 0.59 -8.72 -12.49
CA CYS A 21 1.03 -9.45 -11.29
C CYS A 21 1.99 -10.56 -11.72
N SER A 22 3.30 -10.32 -11.54
CA SER A 22 4.35 -11.02 -12.29
C SER A 22 4.40 -12.54 -12.07
N THR A 23 3.94 -13.07 -10.92
CA THR A 23 4.21 -14.47 -10.56
C THR A 23 3.21 -15.17 -9.63
N SER A 24 2.02 -14.63 -9.35
CA SER A 24 0.97 -15.38 -8.64
C SER A 24 -0.43 -14.87 -9.02
N ARG A 25 -1.20 -15.68 -9.74
CA ARG A 25 -2.55 -15.33 -10.24
C ARG A 25 -3.63 -15.55 -9.19
N VAL A 26 -3.38 -15.19 -7.93
CA VAL A 26 -4.38 -15.36 -6.87
C VAL A 26 -5.22 -14.09 -6.78
N CYS A 27 -6.10 -13.95 -7.77
CA CYS A 27 -7.21 -13.01 -7.70
C CYS A 27 -8.46 -13.81 -7.30
N SER A 28 -9.07 -13.47 -6.16
CA SER A 28 -10.42 -13.92 -5.83
C SER A 28 -11.43 -12.97 -6.46
N LYS A 29 -12.70 -13.09 -6.08
CA LYS A 29 -13.79 -12.22 -6.55
C LYS A 29 -13.55 -10.75 -6.18
N ASP A 30 -12.92 -10.48 -5.04
CA ASP A 30 -12.78 -9.18 -4.39
C ASP A 30 -11.35 -8.83 -3.97
N LYS A 31 -10.42 -9.79 -3.99
CA LYS A 31 -9.04 -9.62 -3.56
C LYS A 31 -8.05 -9.88 -4.69
N ALA A 32 -7.08 -8.99 -4.84
CA ALA A 32 -5.93 -9.18 -5.73
C ALA A 32 -4.65 -9.31 -4.90
N ASN A 33 -3.98 -10.47 -4.98
CA ASN A 33 -2.64 -10.64 -4.43
C ASN A 33 -1.62 -10.57 -5.58
N CYS A 34 -0.74 -9.57 -5.54
CA CYS A 34 0.15 -9.24 -6.63
C CYS A 34 1.59 -9.15 -6.17
N ARG A 35 2.46 -9.87 -6.86
CA ARG A 35 3.91 -9.76 -6.69
C ARG A 35 4.48 -8.87 -7.80
N THR A 36 4.93 -7.68 -7.46
CA THR A 36 5.49 -6.71 -8.41
C THR A 36 6.48 -5.79 -7.74
N ARG A 37 7.51 -5.35 -8.48
CA ARG A 37 8.39 -4.26 -8.04
C ARG A 37 7.82 -2.88 -8.33
N ASP A 38 6.94 -2.76 -9.32
CA ASP A 38 6.30 -1.52 -9.75
C ASP A 38 4.79 -1.75 -9.92
N PRO A 39 3.91 -1.04 -9.19
CA PRO A 39 2.47 -1.23 -9.32
C PRO A 39 1.88 -0.43 -10.50
N ASN A 40 2.67 0.44 -11.15
CA ASN A 40 2.25 1.14 -12.35
C ASN A 40 1.90 0.13 -13.45
N GLY A 41 0.72 0.30 -14.05
CA GLY A 41 0.22 -0.62 -15.08
C GLY A 41 -0.53 -1.83 -14.56
N ILE A 42 -0.69 -2.00 -13.24
CA ILE A 42 -1.68 -2.95 -12.70
C ILE A 42 -3.08 -2.49 -13.10
N VAL A 43 -3.79 -3.37 -13.80
CA VAL A 43 -5.20 -3.21 -14.15
C VAL A 43 -6.04 -4.12 -13.25
N LEU A 44 -6.73 -3.49 -12.29
CA LEU A 44 -7.70 -4.15 -11.42
C LEU A 44 -9.05 -4.34 -12.13
N SER A 45 -9.72 -5.47 -11.89
CA SER A 45 -11.12 -5.67 -12.30
C SER A 45 -12.10 -4.92 -11.38
N GLU A 46 -13.35 -4.72 -11.82
CA GLU A 46 -14.30 -3.83 -11.13
C GLU A 46 -14.71 -4.25 -9.72
N ASN A 47 -14.57 -5.54 -9.39
CA ASN A 47 -15.01 -6.09 -8.12
C ASN A 47 -13.91 -6.11 -7.05
N ILE A 48 -12.68 -5.72 -7.39
CA ILE A 48 -11.56 -5.75 -6.44
C ILE A 48 -11.71 -4.60 -5.43
N SER A 49 -11.82 -4.95 -4.15
CA SER A 49 -11.82 -4.03 -3.02
C SER A 49 -10.57 -4.18 -2.15
N GLU A 50 -9.87 -5.31 -2.23
CA GLU A 50 -8.67 -5.60 -1.45
C GLU A 50 -7.48 -5.87 -2.37
N VAL A 51 -6.35 -5.19 -2.12
CA VAL A 51 -5.10 -5.40 -2.85
C VAL A 51 -3.97 -5.66 -1.87
N VAL A 52 -3.23 -6.74 -2.10
CA VAL A 52 -1.99 -7.05 -1.39
C VAL A 52 -0.86 -7.02 -2.40
N LEU A 53 0.12 -6.14 -2.18
CA LEU A 53 1.31 -6.01 -3.01
C LEU A 53 2.53 -6.59 -2.28
N HIS A 54 3.20 -7.55 -2.91
CA HIS A 54 4.45 -8.12 -2.45
C HIS A 54 5.60 -7.76 -3.39
N ASP A 55 6.81 -7.70 -2.83
CA ASP A 55 8.05 -7.42 -3.53
C ASP A 55 8.12 -6.01 -4.14
N LEU A 56 7.36 -5.05 -3.58
CA LEU A 56 7.37 -3.66 -4.04
C LEU A 56 8.75 -3.05 -3.78
N SER A 57 9.32 -2.37 -4.76
CA SER A 57 10.52 -1.57 -4.48
C SER A 57 10.09 -0.23 -3.87
N ALA A 58 10.53 0.10 -2.65
CA ALA A 58 10.23 1.41 -2.07
C ALA A 58 11.11 2.53 -2.64
N SER A 59 11.95 2.25 -3.63
CA SER A 59 12.54 3.31 -4.47
C SER A 59 11.52 3.95 -5.43
N LEU A 60 10.32 3.35 -5.57
CA LEU A 60 9.31 3.69 -6.59
C LEU A 60 7.99 4.34 -6.13
N PRO A 61 7.68 4.59 -4.84
CA PRO A 61 6.51 5.39 -4.52
C PRO A 61 6.85 6.86 -4.78
N THR A 62 6.84 7.25 -6.05
CA THR A 62 6.77 8.63 -6.50
C THR A 62 5.30 9.10 -6.43
N GLU A 63 5.06 10.38 -6.64
CA GLU A 63 3.69 10.89 -6.73
C GLU A 63 2.87 10.08 -7.76
N ASN A 64 1.59 9.81 -7.44
CA ASN A 64 0.63 9.15 -8.32
C ASN A 64 0.92 7.67 -8.69
N THR A 65 1.70 6.93 -7.90
CA THR A 65 1.96 5.50 -8.11
C THR A 65 0.69 4.65 -8.30
N PHE A 66 -0.44 5.03 -7.69
CA PHE A 66 -1.71 4.31 -7.79
C PHE A 66 -2.76 5.00 -8.69
N SER A 67 -2.33 5.87 -9.61
CA SER A 67 -3.25 6.58 -10.52
C SER A 67 -3.44 5.89 -11.88
N GLY A 68 -2.78 4.74 -12.10
CA GLY A 68 -2.73 4.08 -13.41
C GLY A 68 -4.07 3.58 -13.95
N ASN A 69 -5.09 3.43 -13.09
CA ASN A 69 -6.46 3.17 -13.53
C ASN A 69 -7.50 3.72 -12.53
N LYS A 70 -8.76 3.87 -13.00
CA LYS A 70 -9.87 4.37 -12.15
C LYS A 70 -10.34 3.39 -11.08
N GLN A 71 -9.89 2.13 -11.09
CA GLN A 71 -10.35 1.14 -10.12
C GLN A 71 -9.58 1.22 -8.80
N TRP A 72 -8.37 1.76 -8.82
CA TRP A 72 -7.62 2.13 -7.61
C TRP A 72 -8.41 3.06 -6.69
N SER A 73 -9.33 3.89 -7.21
CA SER A 73 -10.17 4.76 -6.36
C SER A 73 -11.30 4.04 -5.64
N LYS A 74 -11.55 2.78 -5.98
CA LYS A 74 -12.61 1.93 -5.39
C LYS A 74 -12.09 0.92 -4.38
N ILE A 75 -10.78 0.71 -4.30
CA ILE A 75 -10.24 -0.24 -3.33
C ILE A 75 -10.42 0.32 -1.92
N GLU A 76 -10.75 -0.56 -0.99
CA GLU A 76 -11.02 -0.25 0.42
C GLU A 76 -9.84 -0.64 1.31
N THR A 77 -9.08 -1.66 0.90
CA THR A 77 -7.96 -2.23 1.65
C THR A 77 -6.73 -2.35 0.76
N LEU A 78 -5.61 -1.81 1.21
CA LEU A 78 -4.31 -1.93 0.56
C LEU A 78 -3.26 -2.36 1.59
N GLU A 79 -2.57 -3.45 1.30
CA GLU A 79 -1.43 -3.93 2.08
C GLU A 79 -0.19 -3.98 1.19
N ILE A 80 0.89 -3.35 1.62
CA ILE A 80 2.13 -3.25 0.86
C ILE A 80 3.27 -3.87 1.65
N TRP A 81 3.92 -4.84 1.03
CA TRP A 81 5.15 -5.47 1.50
C TRP A 81 6.29 -5.04 0.59
N ALA A 82 7.01 -4.00 1.01
CA ALA A 82 8.18 -3.52 0.30
C ALA A 82 9.43 -4.27 0.75
N VAL A 83 10.35 -4.51 -0.19
CA VAL A 83 11.55 -5.32 0.04
C VAL A 83 12.83 -4.49 0.08
N ASP A 84 12.75 -3.21 -0.29
CA ASP A 84 13.85 -2.26 -0.28
C ASP A 84 13.33 -0.82 -0.11
N GLY A 85 14.24 0.14 -0.16
CA GLY A 85 13.96 1.57 -0.19
C GLY A 85 13.83 2.22 1.18
N GLU A 86 14.53 3.34 1.35
CA GLU A 86 14.71 3.99 2.66
C GLU A 86 13.74 5.16 2.89
N SER A 87 12.92 5.50 1.90
CA SER A 87 12.04 6.67 1.97
C SER A 87 10.72 6.47 1.25
N LEU A 88 9.64 6.97 1.84
CA LEU A 88 8.32 7.06 1.21
C LEU A 88 8.12 8.49 0.66
N GLY A 89 7.80 8.60 -0.64
CA GLY A 89 7.65 9.87 -1.33
C GLY A 89 6.39 10.67 -0.97
N SER A 90 6.25 11.85 -1.57
CA SER A 90 5.06 12.69 -1.41
C SER A 90 3.91 12.17 -2.29
N ARG A 91 2.66 12.27 -1.81
CA ARG A 91 1.44 12.05 -2.60
C ARG A 91 1.36 10.67 -3.27
N VAL A 92 2.04 9.68 -2.70
CA VAL A 92 2.17 8.30 -3.23
C VAL A 92 0.82 7.64 -3.38
N PHE A 93 -0.04 7.83 -2.38
CA PHE A 93 -1.35 7.20 -2.29
C PHE A 93 -2.47 8.03 -2.97
N THR A 94 -2.10 9.05 -3.73
CA THR A 94 -3.08 9.83 -4.50
C THR A 94 -3.81 8.93 -5.48
N GLY A 95 -5.14 9.08 -5.56
CA GLY A 95 -6.00 8.23 -6.38
C GLY A 95 -6.68 7.10 -5.60
N LEU A 96 -6.24 6.79 -4.38
CA LEU A 96 -6.86 5.79 -3.49
C LEU A 96 -8.02 6.37 -2.65
N SER A 97 -8.92 7.13 -3.28
CA SER A 97 -9.94 7.90 -2.55
C SER A 97 -10.94 7.03 -1.77
N GLY A 98 -11.13 5.76 -2.15
CA GLY A 98 -11.99 4.82 -1.44
C GLY A 98 -11.33 4.11 -0.26
N LEU A 99 -10.02 4.30 -0.05
CA LEU A 99 -9.24 3.50 0.88
C LEU A 99 -9.65 3.77 2.32
N THR A 100 -9.90 2.69 3.07
CA THR A 100 -10.27 2.73 4.49
C THR A 100 -9.22 2.08 5.39
N TYR A 101 -8.42 1.15 4.83
CA TYR A 101 -7.30 0.50 5.49
C TYR A 101 -6.03 0.61 4.64
N LEU A 102 -4.92 1.02 5.26
CA LEU A 102 -3.59 1.00 4.68
C LEU A 102 -2.61 0.28 5.60
N GLY A 103 -2.06 -0.83 5.13
CA GLY A 103 -0.91 -1.53 5.71
C GLY A 103 0.36 -1.26 4.90
N TYR A 104 1.43 -0.79 5.53
CA TYR A 104 2.72 -0.59 4.85
C TYR A 104 3.87 -1.20 5.67
N HIS A 105 4.56 -2.17 5.08
CA HIS A 105 5.58 -3.01 5.72
C HIS A 105 6.91 -2.80 4.99
N ASN A 106 7.89 -2.19 5.67
CA ASN A 106 9.25 -2.02 5.13
C ASN A 106 10.30 -1.89 6.24
N GLU A 107 11.12 -2.92 6.42
CA GLU A 107 12.20 -2.95 7.42
C GLU A 107 13.34 -1.96 7.15
N TYR A 108 13.44 -1.44 5.92
CA TYR A 108 14.48 -0.52 5.48
C TYR A 108 14.05 0.94 5.50
N MET A 109 12.76 1.24 5.72
CA MET A 109 12.25 2.61 5.67
C MET A 109 12.81 3.45 6.82
N VAL A 110 13.51 4.53 6.48
CA VAL A 110 14.13 5.47 7.43
C VAL A 110 13.38 6.79 7.48
N ASN A 111 12.94 7.30 6.33
CA ASN A 111 12.32 8.62 6.22
C ASN A 111 10.96 8.56 5.52
N MET A 112 10.18 9.62 5.72
CA MET A 112 8.93 9.87 5.00
C MET A 112 8.87 11.34 4.61
N VAL A 113 8.51 11.63 3.37
CA VAL A 113 8.33 13.01 2.90
C VAL A 113 6.98 13.54 3.38
N ASN A 114 6.86 14.87 3.52
CA ASN A 114 5.59 15.52 3.76
C ASN A 114 4.55 15.12 2.69
N ASP A 115 3.29 15.07 3.10
CA ASP A 115 2.13 14.74 2.25
C ASP A 115 2.14 13.30 1.70
N ALA A 116 2.88 12.36 2.30
CA ALA A 116 2.87 10.98 1.81
C ALA A 116 1.46 10.38 1.80
N PHE A 117 0.62 10.74 2.78
CA PHE A 117 -0.76 10.29 2.94
C PHE A 117 -1.81 11.24 2.35
N TYR A 118 -1.41 12.21 1.53
CA TYR A 118 -2.36 13.13 0.90
C TYR A 118 -3.40 12.38 0.05
N GLY A 119 -4.67 12.81 0.14
CA GLY A 119 -5.80 12.24 -0.63
C GLY A 119 -6.44 11.00 0.00
N LEU A 120 -5.99 10.57 1.19
CA LEU A 120 -6.55 9.45 1.95
C LEU A 120 -7.68 9.88 2.91
N ASP A 121 -8.60 10.72 2.43
CA ASP A 121 -9.64 11.36 3.26
C ASP A 121 -10.63 10.35 3.90
N ASN A 122 -10.72 9.14 3.34
CA ASN A 122 -11.58 8.06 3.82
C ASN A 122 -10.87 7.06 4.73
N LEU A 123 -9.57 7.22 4.96
CA LEU A 123 -8.77 6.27 5.72
C LEU A 123 -9.21 6.25 7.19
N LYS A 124 -9.46 5.04 7.70
CA LYS A 124 -9.90 4.80 9.08
C LYS A 124 -8.80 4.14 9.89
N GLU A 125 -8.09 3.20 9.27
CA GLU A 125 -7.00 2.45 9.87
C GLU A 125 -5.70 2.60 9.08
N LEU A 126 -4.65 3.01 9.79
CA LEU A 126 -3.30 3.09 9.28
C LEU A 126 -2.42 2.14 10.09
N ASN A 127 -1.85 1.14 9.44
CA ASN A 127 -0.98 0.15 10.05
C ASN A 127 0.40 0.20 9.41
N PHE A 128 1.42 0.52 10.20
CA PHE A 128 2.81 0.62 9.79
C PHE A 128 3.66 -0.38 10.58
N PRO A 129 3.39 -1.69 10.49
CA PRO A 129 4.17 -2.69 11.20
C PRO A 129 5.54 -2.85 10.52
N MET A 130 6.54 -3.26 11.30
CA MET A 130 7.90 -3.55 10.79
C MET A 130 8.65 -2.35 10.19
N ASN A 131 8.28 -1.12 10.56
CA ASN A 131 9.01 0.11 10.16
C ASN A 131 9.91 0.60 11.30
N ILE A 132 10.69 -0.30 11.90
CA ILE A 132 11.45 -0.03 13.13
C ILE A 132 12.53 1.06 12.96
N ARG A 133 12.96 1.31 11.72
CA ARG A 133 13.96 2.34 11.38
C ARG A 133 13.35 3.70 11.05
N LEU A 134 12.02 3.78 10.91
CA LEU A 134 11.33 5.00 10.51
C LEU A 134 11.48 6.08 11.58
N ARG A 135 11.96 7.24 11.18
CA ARG A 135 12.07 8.41 12.05
C ARG A 135 10.69 8.97 12.33
N ILE A 136 10.35 8.99 13.63
CA ILE A 136 9.07 9.49 14.12
C ILE A 136 8.78 10.95 13.73
N SER A 137 9.81 11.80 13.63
CA SER A 137 9.66 13.20 13.22
C SER A 137 9.19 13.32 11.76
N THR A 138 9.72 12.50 10.86
CA THR A 138 9.32 12.48 9.45
C THR A 138 7.92 11.88 9.27
N PHE A 139 7.60 10.83 10.02
CA PHE A 139 6.25 10.26 10.06
C PHE A 139 5.23 11.28 10.58
N SER A 140 5.52 11.92 11.71
CA SER A 140 4.65 12.93 12.34
C SER A 140 4.44 14.14 11.42
N SER A 141 5.48 14.58 10.71
CA SER A 141 5.38 15.68 9.74
C SER A 141 4.45 15.33 8.58
N SER A 142 4.59 14.13 8.00
CA SER A 142 3.69 13.63 6.95
C SER A 142 2.26 13.49 7.42
N MET A 143 2.06 12.99 8.65
CA MET A 143 0.74 12.83 9.24
C MET A 143 0.08 14.16 9.63
N LYS A 144 0.86 15.18 10.01
CA LYS A 144 0.36 16.54 10.27
C LYS A 144 -0.07 17.23 8.97
N SER A 145 0.69 17.01 7.90
CA SER A 145 0.40 17.62 6.60
C SER A 145 -0.71 16.89 5.85
N ALA A 146 -0.90 15.59 6.09
CA ALA A 146 -2.04 14.83 5.63
C ALA A 146 -3.31 15.17 6.42
N TYR A 147 -4.33 15.68 5.73
CA TYR A 147 -5.67 15.82 6.31
C TYR A 147 -6.35 14.44 6.32
N LEU A 148 -6.34 13.75 7.47
CA LEU A 148 -6.95 12.43 7.66
C LEU A 148 -8.14 12.50 8.63
N PRO A 149 -9.31 13.02 8.22
CA PRO A 149 -10.42 13.33 9.12
C PRO A 149 -11.12 12.12 9.71
N LYS A 150 -11.00 10.93 9.08
CA LYS A 150 -11.67 9.70 9.51
C LYS A 150 -10.76 8.71 10.23
N LEU A 151 -9.46 9.03 10.33
CA LEU A 151 -8.49 8.14 10.95
C LEU A 151 -8.79 8.01 12.45
N ASN A 152 -9.06 6.79 12.89
CA ASN A 152 -9.41 6.49 14.28
C ASN A 152 -8.62 5.32 14.85
N LYS A 153 -7.79 4.67 14.03
CA LYS A 153 -6.89 3.61 14.45
C LYS A 153 -5.53 3.79 13.79
N LEU A 154 -4.51 3.95 14.63
CA LEU A 154 -3.12 4.02 14.20
C LEU A 154 -2.34 2.91 14.90
N SER A 155 -1.81 1.97 14.12
CA SER A 155 -0.96 0.91 14.60
C SER A 155 0.46 1.13 14.09
N ILE A 156 1.38 1.35 15.01
CA ILE A 156 2.80 1.58 14.74
C ILE A 156 3.61 0.63 15.62
N THR A 157 4.31 -0.31 15.00
CA THR A 157 5.18 -1.22 15.75
C THR A 157 6.50 -0.52 16.05
N VAL A 158 6.77 -0.27 17.33
CA VAL A 158 8.03 0.24 17.92
C VAL A 158 8.94 0.92 16.88
N MET A 159 8.60 2.15 16.48
CA MET A 159 9.55 3.00 15.78
C MET A 159 10.75 3.20 16.70
N ALA A 160 11.98 3.23 16.17
CA ALA A 160 13.17 3.49 16.97
C ALA A 160 12.96 4.73 17.86
N SER A 161 12.81 4.49 19.17
CA SER A 161 12.50 5.47 20.20
C SER A 161 13.57 6.56 20.36
N TYR A 162 14.70 6.42 19.66
CA TYR A 162 15.86 7.30 19.75
C TYR A 162 15.71 8.64 19.02
N TYR A 163 14.56 8.96 18.42
CA TYR A 163 14.39 10.17 17.59
C TYR A 163 13.15 11.00 17.88
N PHE A 164 12.57 10.92 19.09
CA PHE A 164 11.68 11.99 19.54
C PHE A 164 12.48 13.29 19.63
N THR A 165 12.39 14.12 18.61
CA THR A 165 13.05 15.43 18.58
C THR A 165 12.26 16.49 19.32
N SER A 166 10.98 16.22 19.62
CA SER A 166 10.09 17.13 20.33
C SER A 166 8.97 16.39 21.09
N ALA A 167 8.34 17.09 22.05
CA ALA A 167 7.14 16.61 22.74
C ALA A 167 5.92 16.52 21.81
N GLU A 168 5.89 17.29 20.72
CA GLU A 168 4.82 17.22 19.72
C GLU A 168 4.81 15.89 18.96
N ASP A 169 6.00 15.35 18.65
CA ASP A 169 6.15 14.04 18.00
C ASP A 169 5.59 12.92 18.89
N ALA A 170 5.78 13.05 20.21
CA ALA A 170 5.22 12.14 21.20
C ALA A 170 3.70 12.27 21.33
N GLN A 171 3.15 13.50 21.40
CA GLN A 171 1.71 13.69 21.48
C GLN A 171 0.97 13.12 20.27
N TYR A 172 1.51 13.28 19.06
CA TYR A 172 0.86 12.76 17.86
C TYR A 172 0.78 11.23 17.88
N VAL A 173 1.84 10.57 18.31
CA VAL A 173 1.93 9.11 18.37
C VAL A 173 1.14 8.50 19.53
N PHE A 174 1.14 9.12 20.70
CA PHE A 174 0.52 8.54 21.90
C PHE A 174 -0.92 8.99 22.17
N LEU A 175 -1.40 10.10 21.58
CA LEU A 175 -2.75 10.63 21.84
C LEU A 175 -3.74 10.45 20.66
N LYS A 176 -3.25 10.11 19.47
CA LYS A 176 -4.09 9.79 18.30
C LYS A 176 -4.03 8.32 17.87
N ALA A 177 -3.24 7.49 18.56
CA ALA A 177 -3.25 6.04 18.44
C ALA A 177 -4.21 5.39 19.44
#